data_AF-K9QDL0-F1
#
_entry.id   AF-K9QDL0-F1
#
_cell.length_a   1.000
_cell.length_b   1.000
_cell.length_c   1.000
_cell.angle_alpha   90.00
_cell.angle_beta   90.00
_cell.angle_gamma   90.00
#
_symmetry.space_group_name_H-M   'P 1'
#
loop_
_entity.id
_entity.type
_entity.pdbx_description
1 polymer ?
#
loop_
_entity_poly.entity_id
_entity_poly.type
_entity_poly.pdbx_seq_one_letter_code
_entity_poly.pdbx_strand_id
1 'polypeptide(L)'
;MPGNQTLQKLQWTEQNDAFCLENKIAPAAQFLWRYLVAEGLGTEIEIDLTDFNKQVTKHRGKGYCRLTLKNALAQLEQHRVVNIIRQYTWKIVKIVTRPLDWLNPKKNFPHRNQNYNLQPSNDLSAVEGESSSSNDHLRDEMIAECEEILSECEKAGITFNPEQSPEILEYSLEDVKSAIVLFHSRGGHEKDWRGRPKICNPQGWLLSCLRKGYYLLPESWSFGGLLAALGVTL
;
A
#
# COMPACT_ATOMS: atom_id res chain seq x y z
N MET A 1 -22.53 -1.93 -33.51
CA MET A 1 -21.15 -2.41 -33.74
C MET A 1 -20.33 -2.08 -32.51
N PRO A 2 -19.94 -3.06 -31.68
CA PRO A 2 -19.14 -2.80 -30.49
C PRO A 2 -17.66 -2.75 -30.88
N GLY A 3 -17.01 -1.64 -30.54
CA GLY A 3 -15.60 -1.39 -30.80
C GLY A 3 -14.71 -2.29 -29.96
N ASN A 4 -13.81 -2.99 -30.65
CA ASN A 4 -12.74 -3.80 -30.09
C ASN A 4 -11.87 -2.99 -29.12
N GLN A 5 -11.97 -3.30 -27.83
CA GLN A 5 -10.92 -2.96 -26.87
C GLN A 5 -9.72 -3.84 -27.19
N THR A 6 -8.68 -3.22 -27.73
CA THR A 6 -7.38 -3.83 -28.00
C THR A 6 -6.81 -4.35 -26.69
N LEU A 7 -6.94 -5.64 -26.44
CA LEU A 7 -6.16 -6.39 -25.46
C LEU A 7 -4.68 -6.22 -25.83
N GLN A 8 -4.03 -5.17 -25.32
CA GLN A 8 -2.58 -5.05 -25.36
C GLN A 8 -2.02 -6.20 -24.53
N LYS A 9 -1.58 -7.24 -25.25
CA LYS A 9 -0.83 -8.37 -24.71
C LYS A 9 0.49 -7.81 -24.19
N LEU A 10 0.50 -7.38 -22.92
CA LEU A 10 1.63 -6.72 -22.28
C LEU A 10 2.83 -7.67 -22.30
N GLN A 11 3.84 -7.31 -23.10
CA GLN A 11 5.06 -8.08 -23.22
C GLN A 11 5.97 -7.76 -22.03
N TRP A 12 6.57 -8.80 -21.47
CA TRP A 12 7.64 -8.68 -20.48
C TRP A 12 8.77 -7.80 -21.02
N THR A 13 9.13 -6.74 -20.29
CA THR A 13 10.14 -5.75 -20.71
C THR A 13 11.50 -5.99 -20.04
N GLU A 14 12.56 -5.45 -20.63
CA GLU A 14 13.92 -5.49 -20.05
C GLU A 14 14.00 -4.82 -18.67
N GLN A 15 13.08 -3.89 -18.38
CA GLN A 15 12.98 -3.26 -17.06
C GLN A 15 12.54 -4.25 -15.97
N ASN A 16 11.71 -5.23 -16.31
CA ASN A 16 11.34 -6.30 -15.38
C ASN A 16 12.55 -7.19 -15.05
N ASP A 17 13.39 -7.47 -16.04
CA ASP A 17 14.63 -8.24 -15.85
C ASP A 17 15.65 -7.47 -14.98
N ALA A 18 15.80 -6.16 -15.22
CA ALA A 18 16.63 -5.29 -14.38
C ALA A 18 16.14 -5.28 -12.92
N PHE A 19 14.83 -5.17 -12.69
CA PHE A 19 14.24 -5.21 -11.35
C PHE A 19 14.49 -6.55 -10.65
N CYS A 20 14.39 -7.66 -11.40
CA CYS A 20 14.66 -8.99 -10.87
C CYS A 20 16.12 -9.16 -10.43
N LEU A 21 17.07 -8.60 -11.20
CA LEU A 21 18.49 -8.60 -10.88
C LEU A 21 18.81 -7.75 -9.65
N GLU A 22 18.24 -6.54 -9.57
CA GLU A 22 18.45 -5.61 -8.45
C GLU A 22 17.91 -6.18 -7.13
N ASN A 23 16.69 -6.75 -7.16
CA ASN A 23 16.01 -7.28 -5.98
C ASN A 23 16.37 -8.73 -5.65
N LYS A 24 17.31 -9.34 -6.41
CA LYS A 24 17.72 -10.75 -6.25
C LYS A 24 16.52 -11.71 -6.23
N ILE A 25 15.55 -11.48 -7.12
CA ILE A 25 14.33 -12.30 -7.22
C ILE A 25 14.70 -13.69 -7.73
N ALA A 26 14.27 -14.74 -7.04
CA ALA A 26 14.61 -16.10 -7.42
C ALA A 26 14.02 -16.47 -8.80
N PRO A 27 14.70 -17.29 -9.63
CA PRO A 27 14.22 -17.63 -10.97
C PRO A 27 12.78 -18.18 -11.00
N ALA A 28 12.37 -18.92 -9.97
CA ALA A 28 10.99 -19.41 -9.86
C ALA A 28 9.95 -18.29 -9.70
N ALA A 29 10.28 -17.26 -8.92
CA ALA A 29 9.46 -16.06 -8.74
C ALA A 29 9.42 -15.22 -10.02
N GLN A 30 10.53 -15.11 -10.75
CA GLN A 30 10.56 -14.44 -12.06
C GLN A 30 9.63 -15.12 -13.06
N PHE A 31 9.68 -16.46 -13.17
CA PHE A 31 8.78 -17.22 -14.05
C PHE A 31 7.31 -17.07 -13.66
N LEU A 32 7.02 -17.07 -12.36
CA LEU A 32 5.68 -16.82 -11.86
C LEU A 32 5.23 -15.43 -12.28
N TRP A 33 6.03 -14.39 -12.03
CA TRP A 33 5.70 -13.02 -12.43
C TRP A 33 5.47 -12.88 -13.94
N ARG A 34 6.30 -13.50 -14.78
CA ARG A 34 6.09 -13.55 -16.24
C ARG A 34 4.73 -14.11 -16.61
N TYR A 35 4.33 -15.19 -15.94
CA TYR A 35 3.02 -15.80 -16.13
C TYR A 35 1.90 -14.83 -15.73
N LEU A 36 2.07 -14.11 -14.62
CA LEU A 36 1.11 -13.10 -14.17
C LEU A 36 0.93 -11.93 -15.14
N VAL A 37 2.05 -11.40 -15.65
CA VAL A 37 2.02 -10.30 -16.63
C VAL A 37 1.30 -10.72 -17.91
N ALA A 38 1.43 -12.00 -18.31
CA ALA A 38 0.77 -12.53 -19.49
C ALA A 38 -0.75 -12.68 -19.32
N GLU A 39 -1.24 -12.96 -18.10
CA GLU A 39 -2.67 -13.07 -17.78
C GLU A 39 -3.32 -11.69 -17.58
N GLY A 40 -2.57 -10.70 -17.08
CA GLY A 40 -3.02 -9.30 -16.99
C GLY A 40 -2.35 -8.50 -15.86
N LEU A 41 -2.10 -7.22 -16.09
CA LEU A 41 -1.60 -6.27 -15.08
C LEU A 41 -2.76 -5.47 -14.48
N GLY A 42 -2.72 -5.25 -13.17
CA GLY A 42 -3.69 -4.42 -12.44
C GLY A 42 -5.08 -5.02 -12.27
N THR A 43 -5.36 -6.18 -12.87
CA THR A 43 -6.62 -6.91 -12.73
C THR A 43 -6.53 -7.94 -11.61
N GLU A 44 -7.66 -8.16 -10.92
CA GLU A 44 -7.77 -9.27 -9.98
C GLU A 44 -7.84 -10.59 -10.76
N ILE A 45 -6.82 -11.43 -10.63
CA ILE A 45 -6.72 -12.70 -11.34
C ILE A 45 -6.74 -13.83 -10.31
N GLU A 46 -7.64 -14.77 -10.50
CA GLU A 46 -7.63 -16.03 -9.76
C GLU A 46 -6.69 -17.02 -10.47
N ILE A 47 -5.67 -17.46 -9.75
CA ILE A 47 -4.59 -18.26 -10.32
C ILE A 47 -4.47 -19.55 -9.54
N ASP A 48 -4.48 -20.65 -10.30
CA ASP A 48 -4.12 -21.97 -9.80
C ASP A 48 -2.62 -22.21 -10.05
N LEU A 49 -1.85 -22.27 -8.95
CA LEU A 49 -0.43 -22.59 -8.97
C LEU A 49 -0.14 -23.99 -9.54
N THR A 50 -1.12 -24.90 -9.59
CA THR A 50 -0.96 -26.19 -10.27
C THR A 50 -1.00 -26.05 -11.79
N ASP A 51 -1.82 -25.15 -12.33
CA ASP A 51 -1.85 -24.88 -13.78
C ASP A 51 -0.60 -24.13 -14.23
N PHE A 52 -0.13 -23.18 -13.41
CA PHE A 52 1.21 -22.61 -13.57
C PHE A 52 2.29 -23.70 -13.58
N ASN A 53 2.24 -24.64 -12.63
CA ASN A 53 3.24 -25.70 -12.54
C ASN A 53 3.20 -26.67 -13.75
N LYS A 54 2.03 -26.90 -14.34
CA LYS A 54 1.89 -27.64 -15.60
C LYS A 54 2.59 -26.91 -16.74
N GLN A 55 2.40 -25.59 -16.85
CA GLN A 55 3.11 -24.78 -17.85
C GLN A 55 4.62 -24.79 -17.66
N VAL A 56 5.10 -24.67 -16.41
CA VAL A 56 6.53 -24.76 -16.10
C VAL A 56 7.08 -26.14 -16.48
N THR A 57 6.34 -27.21 -16.18
CA THR A 57 6.75 -28.58 -16.56
C THR A 57 6.86 -28.73 -18.07
N LYS A 58 5.95 -28.10 -18.83
CA LYS A 58 6.01 -28.09 -20.30
C LYS A 58 7.24 -27.36 -20.84
N HIS A 59 7.67 -26.26 -20.21
CA HIS A 59 8.82 -25.47 -20.65
C HIS A 59 10.18 -25.97 -20.12
N ARG A 60 10.25 -26.46 -18.88
CA ARG A 60 11.50 -26.86 -18.21
C ARG A 60 11.66 -28.38 -18.07
N GLY A 61 10.66 -29.17 -18.43
CA GLY A 61 10.61 -30.63 -18.23
C GLY A 61 10.30 -31.06 -16.78
N LYS A 62 10.56 -30.21 -15.79
CA LYS A 62 10.29 -30.48 -14.36
C LYS A 62 9.57 -29.30 -13.71
N GLY A 63 8.44 -29.59 -13.09
CA GLY A 63 7.70 -28.63 -12.28
C GLY A 63 8.43 -28.26 -10.98
N TYR A 64 8.09 -27.11 -10.44
CA TYR A 64 8.53 -26.70 -9.11
C TYR A 64 7.81 -27.52 -8.03
N CYS A 65 8.50 -27.76 -6.92
CA CYS A 65 7.87 -28.38 -5.75
C CYS A 65 7.02 -27.34 -5.00
N ARG A 66 6.08 -27.83 -4.17
CA ARG A 66 5.15 -27.00 -3.39
C ARG A 66 5.85 -25.89 -2.60
N LEU A 67 6.98 -26.21 -1.96
CA LEU A 67 7.73 -25.23 -1.15
C LEU A 67 8.30 -24.11 -2.03
N THR A 68 8.87 -24.44 -3.18
CA THR A 68 9.41 -23.43 -4.11
C THR A 68 8.33 -22.50 -4.64
N LEU A 69 7.13 -23.02 -4.93
CA LEU A 69 6.00 -22.18 -5.36
C LEU A 69 5.54 -21.24 -4.26
N LYS A 70 5.42 -21.73 -3.02
CA LYS A 70 5.08 -20.88 -1.86
C LYS A 70 6.13 -19.79 -1.63
N ASN A 71 7.40 -20.15 -1.69
CA ASN A 71 8.50 -19.19 -1.49
C ASN A 71 8.56 -18.17 -2.62
N ALA A 72 8.33 -18.59 -3.87
CA ALA A 72 8.27 -17.70 -5.01
C ALA A 72 7.15 -16.67 -4.85
N LEU A 73 5.97 -17.12 -4.42
CA LEU A 73 4.82 -16.26 -4.20
C LEU A 73 5.06 -15.28 -3.03
N ALA A 74 5.60 -15.77 -1.92
CA ALA A 74 5.98 -14.94 -0.77
C ALA A 74 7.06 -13.89 -1.14
N GLN A 75 8.00 -14.24 -2.01
CA GLN A 75 9.03 -13.31 -2.48
C GLN A 75 8.42 -12.21 -3.35
N LEU A 76 7.49 -12.54 -4.26
CA LEU A 76 6.79 -11.54 -5.07
C LEU A 76 5.91 -10.60 -4.21
N GLU A 77 5.28 -11.13 -3.17
CA GLU A 77 4.55 -10.32 -2.18
C GLU A 77 5.49 -9.37 -1.41
N GLN A 78 6.64 -9.90 -0.95
CA GLN A 78 7.64 -9.11 -0.22
C GLN A 78 8.17 -7.92 -1.04
N HIS A 79 8.41 -8.11 -2.34
CA HIS A 79 8.84 -7.04 -3.24
C HIS A 79 7.68 -6.21 -3.80
N ARG A 80 6.46 -6.37 -3.27
CA ARG A 80 5.22 -5.66 -3.66
C ARG A 80 4.83 -5.82 -5.13
N VAL A 81 5.42 -6.80 -5.83
CA VAL A 81 5.11 -7.14 -7.22
C VAL A 81 3.69 -7.66 -7.33
N VAL A 82 3.27 -8.43 -6.32
CA VAL A 82 1.97 -9.07 -6.25
C VAL A 82 1.30 -8.75 -4.93
N ASN A 83 0.02 -8.43 -4.95
CA ASN A 83 -0.80 -8.35 -3.76
C ASN A 83 -1.76 -9.54 -3.71
N ILE A 84 -1.74 -10.31 -2.62
CA ILE A 84 -2.64 -11.45 -2.44
C ILE A 84 -3.94 -10.94 -1.82
N ILE A 85 -5.02 -10.91 -2.60
CA ILE A 85 -6.34 -10.51 -2.12
C ILE A 85 -6.94 -11.61 -1.27
N ARG A 86 -6.97 -12.84 -1.81
CA ARG A 86 -7.64 -13.96 -1.18
C ARG A 86 -6.90 -15.26 -1.46
N GLN A 87 -6.71 -16.06 -0.43
CA GLN A 87 -6.14 -17.39 -0.56
C GLN A 87 -7.21 -18.43 -0.25
N TYR A 88 -7.71 -19.13 -1.28
CA TYR A 88 -8.72 -20.18 -1.09
C TYR A 88 -8.07 -21.48 -0.64
N THR A 89 -6.95 -21.84 -1.26
CA THR A 89 -6.10 -22.96 -0.85
C THR A 89 -4.64 -22.56 -1.03
N TRP A 90 -3.70 -23.44 -0.66
CA TRP A 90 -2.30 -23.17 -0.97
C TRP A 90 -2.02 -23.11 -2.47
N LYS A 91 -2.91 -23.66 -3.31
CA LYS A 91 -2.78 -23.71 -4.78
C LYS A 91 -3.52 -22.57 -5.47
N ILE A 92 -4.70 -22.22 -4.97
CA ILE A 92 -5.60 -21.27 -5.63
C ILE A 92 -5.57 -19.97 -4.86
N VAL A 93 -5.06 -18.93 -5.50
CA VAL A 93 -4.90 -17.59 -4.95
C VAL A 93 -5.50 -16.56 -5.89
N LYS A 94 -6.24 -15.61 -5.33
CA LYS A 94 -6.70 -14.41 -6.01
C LYS A 94 -5.68 -13.31 -5.76
N ILE A 95 -5.05 -12.84 -6.81
CA ILE A 95 -3.95 -11.90 -6.72
C ILE A 95 -4.11 -10.73 -7.69
N VAL A 96 -3.53 -9.60 -7.35
CA VAL A 96 -3.39 -8.44 -8.23
C VAL A 96 -1.90 -8.22 -8.49
N THR A 97 -1.54 -8.25 -9.76
CA THR A 97 -0.18 -7.95 -10.21
C THR A 97 -0.06 -6.45 -10.39
N ARG A 98 0.88 -5.81 -9.69
CA ARG A 98 1.11 -4.37 -9.86
C ARG A 98 1.94 -4.11 -11.12
N PRO A 99 1.66 -3.04 -11.88
CA PRO A 99 2.54 -2.62 -12.96
C PRO A 99 3.89 -2.17 -12.40
N LEU A 100 4.95 -2.34 -13.20
CA LEU A 100 6.33 -2.04 -12.79
C LEU A 100 6.51 -0.58 -12.34
N ASP A 101 5.76 0.35 -12.93
CA ASP A 101 5.77 1.78 -12.57
C ASP A 101 5.42 2.05 -11.11
N TRP A 102 4.73 1.12 -10.45
CA TRP A 102 4.34 1.21 -9.05
C TRP A 102 5.37 0.59 -8.08
N LEU A 103 6.40 -0.06 -8.63
CA LEU A 103 7.46 -0.70 -7.84
C LEU A 103 8.68 0.20 -7.66
N ASN A 104 8.84 1.22 -8.50
CA ASN A 104 9.84 2.24 -8.28
C ASN A 104 9.36 3.20 -7.17
N PRO A 105 10.15 3.47 -6.12
CA PRO A 105 9.88 4.64 -5.29
C PRO A 105 9.86 5.84 -6.24
N LYS A 106 8.77 6.63 -6.24
CA LYS A 106 8.71 7.88 -7.00
C LYS A 106 10.00 8.63 -6.70
N LYS A 107 10.87 8.76 -7.71
CA LYS A 107 12.16 9.43 -7.60
C LYS A 107 11.87 10.80 -7.00
N ASN A 108 12.37 10.99 -5.78
CA ASN A 108 12.23 12.19 -4.96
C ASN A 108 11.99 13.44 -5.81
N PHE A 109 10.91 14.18 -5.53
CA PHE A 109 10.92 15.60 -5.87
C PHE A 109 12.27 16.15 -5.38
N PRO A 110 13.03 16.87 -6.22
CA PRO A 110 14.32 17.38 -5.82
C PRO A 110 14.10 18.20 -4.56
N HIS A 111 14.64 17.69 -3.45
CA HIS A 111 14.81 18.43 -2.24
C HIS A 111 15.78 19.55 -2.62
N ARG A 112 15.24 20.69 -3.08
CA ARG A 112 15.99 21.90 -3.36
C ARG A 112 16.33 22.54 -2.01
N ASN A 113 17.08 21.80 -1.20
CA ASN A 113 17.93 22.39 -0.18
C ASN A 113 19.15 22.92 -0.92
N GLN A 114 18.94 24.02 -1.67
CA GLN A 114 20.04 24.95 -1.89
C GLN A 114 20.32 25.55 -0.53
N ASN A 115 21.40 25.06 0.09
CA ASN A 115 22.11 25.72 1.16
C ASN A 115 22.21 27.22 0.85
N TYR A 116 21.39 28.04 1.50
CA TYR A 116 21.84 29.36 1.89
C TYR A 116 22.42 29.20 3.29
N ASN A 117 23.67 28.73 3.33
CA ASN A 117 24.58 29.10 4.41
C ASN A 117 24.86 30.60 4.25
N LEU A 118 24.03 31.45 4.84
CA LEU A 118 24.42 32.80 5.25
C LEU A 118 23.88 33.01 6.67
N GLN A 119 24.80 33.36 7.57
CA GLN A 119 24.59 33.50 9.02
C GLN A 119 23.45 34.47 9.39
N PRO A 120 22.88 34.34 10.60
CA PRO A 120 21.98 35.33 11.15
C PRO A 120 22.80 36.50 11.70
N SER A 121 22.68 37.68 11.10
CA SER A 121 22.94 38.92 11.81
C SER A 121 21.94 39.97 11.35
N ASN A 122 21.18 40.46 12.31
CA ASN A 122 20.24 41.57 12.21
C ASN A 122 20.81 42.73 11.39
N ASP A 123 19.97 43.35 10.56
CA ASP A 123 19.64 44.76 10.75
C ASP A 123 18.45 45.18 9.88
N LEU A 124 17.59 45.97 10.50
CA LEU A 124 16.42 46.64 9.96
C LEU A 124 16.78 47.52 8.74
N SER A 125 16.06 47.40 7.63
CA SER A 125 15.55 48.56 6.89
C SER A 125 14.49 48.15 5.86
N ALA A 126 13.46 48.98 5.78
CA ALA A 126 12.29 48.84 4.94
C ALA A 126 12.60 49.04 3.45
N VAL A 127 12.03 48.18 2.59
CA VAL A 127 11.55 48.57 1.24
C VAL A 127 10.38 47.64 0.86
N GLU A 128 9.24 48.26 0.49
CA GLU A 128 8.08 47.61 -0.12
C GLU A 128 8.44 46.93 -1.45
N GLY A 129 7.89 45.75 -1.70
CA GLY A 129 8.03 45.05 -2.97
C GLY A 129 7.36 43.68 -2.94
N GLU A 130 6.10 43.65 -3.35
CA GLU A 130 5.24 42.49 -3.55
C GLU A 130 5.94 41.34 -4.30
N SER A 131 5.77 40.09 -3.83
CA SER A 131 5.44 38.88 -4.64
C SER A 131 5.86 37.58 -3.95
N SER A 132 4.88 36.81 -3.45
CA SER A 132 4.71 35.35 -3.62
C SER A 132 3.94 34.73 -2.44
N SER A 133 2.63 35.00 -2.39
CA SER A 133 1.66 34.51 -1.39
C SER A 133 1.30 33.02 -1.52
N SER A 134 1.94 32.27 -2.43
CA SER A 134 1.48 30.91 -2.80
C SER A 134 2.10 29.77 -1.99
N ASN A 135 3.18 30.02 -1.25
CA ASN A 135 3.86 28.96 -0.48
C ASN A 135 3.38 28.84 0.98
N ASP A 136 2.78 29.89 1.56
CA ASP A 136 2.26 29.82 2.94
C ASP A 136 0.98 28.99 2.99
N HIS A 137 0.06 29.18 2.03
CA HIS A 137 -1.21 28.47 1.99
C HIS A 137 -1.06 26.93 1.85
N LEU A 138 -0.08 26.46 1.08
CA LEU A 138 0.18 25.03 0.91
C LEU A 138 0.79 24.39 2.16
N ARG A 139 1.57 25.15 2.94
CA ARG A 139 2.13 24.66 4.20
C ARG A 139 1.06 24.61 5.29
N ASP A 140 0.20 25.62 5.34
CA ASP A 140 -0.91 25.68 6.29
C ASP A 140 -1.93 24.56 6.05
N GLU A 141 -2.24 24.23 4.79
CA GLU A 141 -3.11 23.10 4.43
C GLU A 141 -2.50 21.75 4.83
N MET A 142 -1.21 21.51 4.56
CA MET A 142 -0.56 20.25 4.94
C MET A 142 -0.45 20.07 6.46
N ILE A 143 -0.23 21.16 7.20
CA ILE A 143 -0.19 21.12 8.67
C ILE A 143 -1.59 20.80 9.21
N ALA A 144 -2.63 21.42 8.64
CA ALA A 144 -4.02 21.16 9.03
C ALA A 144 -4.42 19.69 8.79
N GLU A 145 -4.06 19.09 7.65
CA GLU A 145 -4.31 17.67 7.39
C GLU A 145 -3.59 16.74 8.38
N CYS A 146 -2.33 17.04 8.71
CA CYS A 146 -1.57 16.27 9.70
C CYS A 146 -2.22 16.34 11.09
N GLU A 147 -2.66 17.53 11.51
CA GLU A 147 -3.38 17.71 12.77
C GLU A 147 -4.72 16.96 12.77
N GLU A 148 -5.43 16.95 11.64
CA GLU A 148 -6.69 16.22 11.51
C GLU A 148 -6.49 14.70 11.61
N ILE A 149 -5.46 14.16 10.94
CA ILE A 149 -5.09 12.74 11.04
C ILE A 149 -4.81 12.34 12.49
N LEU A 150 -4.02 13.15 13.21
CA LEU A 150 -3.68 12.88 14.61
C LEU A 150 -4.92 12.98 15.51
N SER A 151 -5.78 13.98 15.28
CA SER A 151 -7.04 14.15 16.01
C SER A 151 -7.97 12.94 15.81
N GLU A 152 -8.11 12.42 14.59
CA GLU A 152 -8.92 11.24 14.32
C GLU A 152 -8.38 9.98 15.00
N CYS A 153 -7.06 9.80 15.00
CA CYS A 153 -6.43 8.69 15.73
C CYS A 153 -6.68 8.81 17.24
N GLU A 154 -6.61 10.01 17.81
CA GLU A 154 -6.86 10.27 19.22
C GLU A 154 -8.33 9.99 19.60
N LYS A 155 -9.28 10.38 18.75
CA LYS A 155 -10.71 10.03 18.93
C LYS A 155 -10.94 8.52 18.98
N ALA A 156 -10.16 7.75 18.23
CA ALA A 156 -10.18 6.28 18.26
C ALA A 156 -9.46 5.67 19.50
N GLY A 157 -8.90 6.50 20.37
CA GLY A 157 -8.08 6.08 21.51
C GLY A 157 -6.71 5.53 21.11
N ILE A 158 -6.18 5.95 19.96
CA ILE A 158 -4.86 5.59 19.45
C ILE A 158 -4.01 6.85 19.36
N THR A 159 -3.30 7.17 20.45
CA THR A 159 -2.40 8.33 20.47
C THR A 159 -1.18 8.04 19.62
N PHE A 160 -0.77 8.94 18.72
CA PHE A 160 0.51 8.84 18.01
C PHE A 160 1.43 9.99 18.42
N ASN A 161 2.72 9.69 18.57
CA ASN A 161 3.74 10.70 18.75
C ASN A 161 4.35 11.00 17.37
N PRO A 162 4.21 12.22 16.83
CA PRO A 162 4.68 12.56 15.48
C PRO A 162 6.19 12.32 15.29
N GLU A 163 6.98 12.44 16.36
CA GLU A 163 8.42 12.15 16.34
C GLU A 163 8.76 10.66 16.29
N GLN A 164 7.92 9.79 16.87
CA GLN A 164 8.20 8.35 16.96
C GLN A 164 7.55 7.55 15.83
N SER A 165 6.51 8.08 15.22
CA SER A 165 5.74 7.42 14.17
C SER A 165 5.33 8.43 13.09
N PRO A 166 6.29 9.01 12.34
CA PRO A 166 5.97 9.94 11.26
C PRO A 166 5.19 9.26 10.12
N GLU A 167 5.27 7.94 10.04
CA GLU A 167 4.66 7.16 8.97
C GLU A 167 3.13 7.30 8.90
N ILE A 168 2.45 7.57 10.02
CA ILE A 168 0.99 7.75 9.99
C ILE A 168 0.58 8.97 9.14
N LEU A 169 1.46 9.96 9.05
CA LEU A 169 1.27 11.20 8.30
C LEU A 169 1.56 11.03 6.80
N GLU A 170 2.09 9.87 6.38
CA GLU A 170 2.29 9.56 4.96
C GLU A 170 1.01 9.06 4.27
N TYR A 171 -0.04 8.73 5.04
CA TYR A 171 -1.30 8.22 4.54
C TYR A 171 -2.36 9.33 4.47
N SER A 172 -3.32 9.20 3.54
CA SER A 172 -4.43 10.15 3.44
C SER A 172 -5.37 10.04 4.65
N LEU A 173 -6.06 11.13 4.96
CA LEU A 173 -7.05 11.17 6.03
C LEU A 173 -8.15 10.13 5.83
N GLU A 174 -8.62 9.92 4.59
CA GLU A 174 -9.64 8.92 4.25
C GLU A 174 -9.17 7.50 4.54
N ASP A 175 -7.92 7.17 4.24
CA ASP A 175 -7.33 5.85 4.49
C ASP A 175 -7.23 5.59 6.00
N VAL A 176 -6.78 6.59 6.75
CA VAL A 176 -6.69 6.53 8.22
C VAL A 176 -8.07 6.35 8.83
N LYS A 177 -9.07 7.14 8.43
CA LYS A 177 -10.47 6.98 8.86
C LYS A 177 -10.97 5.57 8.57
N SER A 178 -10.76 5.07 7.35
CA SER A 178 -11.19 3.72 6.96
C SER A 178 -10.50 2.62 7.78
N ALA A 179 -9.21 2.78 8.07
CA ALA A 179 -8.45 1.85 8.90
C ALA A 179 -8.91 1.86 10.36
N ILE A 180 -9.29 3.01 10.89
CA ILE A 180 -9.89 3.17 12.21
C ILE A 180 -11.26 2.47 12.27
N VAL A 181 -12.11 2.61 11.24
CA VAL A 181 -13.38 1.88 11.25
C VAL A 181 -13.16 0.37 11.25
N LEU A 182 -12.20 -0.11 10.45
CA LEU A 182 -11.83 -1.52 10.49
C LEU A 182 -11.32 -1.95 11.86
N PHE A 183 -10.53 -1.11 12.54
CA PHE A 183 -10.04 -1.35 13.90
C PHE A 183 -11.20 -1.60 14.87
N HIS A 184 -12.21 -0.73 14.89
CA HIS A 184 -13.39 -0.91 15.74
C HIS A 184 -14.19 -2.15 15.36
N SER A 185 -14.39 -2.42 14.07
CA SER A 185 -15.14 -3.62 13.62
C SER A 185 -14.48 -4.94 14.03
N ARG A 186 -13.16 -4.94 14.20
CA ARG A 186 -12.36 -6.11 14.64
C ARG A 186 -12.31 -6.25 16.17
N GLY A 187 -13.06 -5.41 16.88
CA GLY A 187 -13.13 -5.40 18.32
C GLY A 187 -12.16 -4.44 18.98
N GLY A 188 -11.54 -3.50 18.25
CA GLY A 188 -10.77 -2.36 18.76
C GLY A 188 -10.07 -2.58 20.11
N HIS A 189 -10.56 -1.87 21.14
CA HIS A 189 -10.10 -1.96 22.52
C HIS A 189 -10.87 -2.98 23.38
N GLU A 190 -11.77 -3.77 22.78
CA GLU A 190 -12.52 -4.81 23.48
C GLU A 190 -11.60 -5.89 24.02
N LYS A 191 -12.06 -6.52 25.10
CA LYS A 191 -11.39 -7.65 25.73
C LYS A 191 -11.99 -8.97 25.27
N ASP A 192 -11.16 -9.99 25.17
CA ASP A 192 -11.60 -11.37 25.00
C ASP A 192 -12.23 -11.91 26.30
N TRP A 193 -12.76 -13.13 26.25
CA TRP A 193 -13.36 -13.79 27.41
C TRP A 193 -12.36 -14.04 28.57
N ARG A 194 -11.05 -13.88 28.33
CA ARG A 194 -9.99 -13.96 29.34
C ARG A 194 -9.56 -12.59 29.86
N GLY A 195 -10.25 -11.51 29.47
CA GLY A 195 -9.95 -10.15 29.88
C GLY A 195 -8.74 -9.52 29.19
N ARG A 196 -8.19 -10.14 28.14
CA ARG A 196 -7.05 -9.61 27.37
C ARG A 196 -7.55 -8.76 26.21
N PRO A 197 -6.83 -7.70 25.80
CA PRO A 197 -7.21 -6.93 24.62
C PRO A 197 -7.25 -7.84 23.38
N LYS A 198 -8.32 -7.76 22.57
CA LYS A 198 -8.37 -8.43 21.27
C LYS A 198 -7.26 -7.93 20.34
N ILE A 199 -6.93 -6.64 20.45
CA ILE A 199 -5.80 -6.01 19.75
C ILE A 199 -4.82 -5.49 20.80
N CYS A 200 -3.69 -6.17 20.96
CA CYS A 200 -2.71 -5.84 22.00
C CYS A 200 -1.91 -4.56 21.73
N ASN A 201 -1.76 -4.16 20.46
CA ASN A 201 -1.00 -2.96 20.07
C ASN A 201 -1.80 -2.17 19.01
N PRO A 202 -2.64 -1.22 19.42
CA PRO A 202 -3.47 -0.42 18.51
C PRO A 202 -2.65 0.39 17.49
N GLN A 203 -1.58 1.06 17.92
CA GLN A 203 -0.71 1.84 17.03
C GLN A 203 -0.08 0.96 15.94
N GLY A 204 0.56 -0.14 16.36
CA GLY A 204 1.19 -1.08 15.44
C GLY A 204 0.19 -1.81 14.55
N TRP A 205 -1.02 -2.06 15.06
CA TRP A 205 -2.10 -2.64 14.28
C TRP A 205 -2.56 -1.67 13.19
N LEU A 206 -2.77 -0.39 13.51
CA LEU A 206 -3.23 0.62 12.56
C LEU A 206 -2.19 0.85 11.46
N LEU A 207 -0.91 0.99 11.81
CA LEU A 207 0.17 1.09 10.82
C LEU A 207 0.26 -0.17 9.95
N SER A 208 0.13 -1.37 10.53
CA SER A 208 0.10 -2.61 9.75
C SER A 208 -1.10 -2.69 8.82
N CYS A 209 -2.27 -2.21 9.26
CA CYS A 209 -3.49 -2.11 8.47
C CYS A 209 -3.29 -1.17 7.28
N LEU A 210 -2.72 0.01 7.52
CA LEU A 210 -2.43 1.02 6.50
C LEU A 210 -1.39 0.53 5.48
N ARG A 211 -0.26 0.01 5.96
CA ARG A 211 0.81 -0.56 5.12
C ARG A 211 0.31 -1.66 4.18
N LYS A 212 -0.63 -2.48 4.66
CA LYS A 212 -1.15 -3.65 3.94
C LYS A 212 -2.47 -3.37 3.22
N GLY A 213 -3.03 -2.17 3.33
CA GLY A 213 -4.27 -1.79 2.67
C GLY A 213 -5.49 -2.58 3.15
N TYR A 214 -5.50 -3.07 4.39
CA TYR A 214 -6.62 -3.89 4.88
C TYR A 214 -7.94 -3.12 4.98
N TYR A 215 -7.86 -1.80 5.04
CA TYR A 215 -9.00 -0.88 5.05
C TYR A 215 -9.70 -0.74 3.68
N LEU A 216 -9.06 -1.20 2.60
CA LEU A 216 -9.65 -1.31 1.27
C LEU A 216 -10.57 -2.54 1.24
N LEU A 217 -11.70 -2.47 1.93
CA LEU A 217 -12.69 -3.56 1.93
C LEU A 217 -13.38 -3.66 0.55
N PRO A 218 -13.73 -4.87 0.07
CA PRO A 218 -14.57 -5.05 -1.10
C PRO A 218 -15.99 -4.52 -0.83
N GLU A 219 -16.69 -4.03 -1.87
CA GLU A 219 -18.05 -3.46 -1.88
C GLU A 219 -19.16 -4.22 -1.12
N SER A 220 -18.89 -5.42 -0.57
CA SER A 220 -19.84 -6.20 0.22
C SER A 220 -20.06 -5.69 1.65
N TRP A 221 -19.30 -4.72 2.14
CA TRP A 221 -19.59 -4.02 3.40
C TRP A 221 -20.16 -2.65 3.03
N SER A 222 -21.49 -2.54 3.00
CA SER A 222 -22.16 -1.29 2.67
C SER A 222 -21.65 -0.16 3.57
N PHE A 223 -21.37 1.01 2.99
CA PHE A 223 -21.01 2.24 3.69
C PHE A 223 -21.91 2.56 4.91
N GLY A 224 -23.20 2.15 4.85
CA GLY A 224 -24.13 2.27 5.98
C GLY A 224 -23.76 1.44 7.23
N GLY A 225 -23.04 0.32 7.08
CA GLY A 225 -22.51 -0.46 8.20
C GLY A 225 -21.29 0.19 8.86
N LEU A 226 -20.52 0.97 8.10
CA LEU A 226 -19.38 1.74 8.60
C LEU A 226 -19.85 2.96 9.42
N LEU A 227 -20.91 3.65 8.97
CA LEU A 227 -21.52 4.76 9.72
C LEU A 227 -22.20 4.31 11.01
N ALA A 228 -22.89 3.16 10.99
CA ALA A 228 -23.51 2.59 12.18
C ALA A 228 -22.47 2.21 13.25
N ALA A 229 -21.27 1.75 12.86
CA ALA A 229 -20.18 1.43 13.77
C ALA A 229 -19.54 2.69 14.42
N LEU A 230 -19.66 3.85 13.78
CA LEU A 230 -19.20 5.14 14.31
C LEU A 230 -20.26 5.89 15.14
N GLY A 231 -21.47 5.33 15.29
CA GLY A 231 -22.55 5.99 16.04
C GLY A 231 -23.09 7.26 15.38
N VAL A 232 -22.76 7.50 14.12
CA VAL A 232 -23.28 8.64 13.35
C VAL A 232 -24.55 8.20 12.64
N THR A 233 -25.70 8.54 13.22
CA THR A 233 -26.99 8.47 12.53
C THR A 233 -27.17 9.71 11.66
N LEU A 234 -27.52 9.50 10.38
CA LEU A 234 -28.04 10.56 9.50
C LEU A 234 -29.34 11.15 10.05
#